data_AF-A0A7C9CSG4-F1
#
_entry.id   AF-A0A7C9CSG4-F1
#
_cell.length_a   1.000
_cell.length_b   1.000
_cell.length_c   1.000
_cell.angle_alpha   90.00
_cell.angle_beta   90.00
_cell.angle_gamma   90.00
#
_symmetry.space_group_name_H-M   'P 1'
#
loop_
_entity.id
_entity.type
_entity.pdbx_description
1 polymer ?
#
loop_
_entity_poly.entity_id
_entity_poly.type
_entity_poly.pdbx_seq_one_letter_code
_entity_poly.pdbx_strand_id
1 'polypeptide(L)'
;KEEIEKMVQEAEKYKSEDEEHKKKVEAKNALENYAYNMRNTVKDEKIGDKLAEADKKKIEDAIDQAIQWLDNNQLAEADEFEDKMKELESVCNPIIAKMYQGAGG
;
A
#
# COMPACT_ATOMS: atom_id res chain seq x y z
N LYS A 1 27.84 -17.23 -32.99
CA LYS A 1 26.37 -16.97 -33.03
C LYS A 1 25.74 -17.33 -31.68
N GLU A 2 25.96 -18.54 -31.16
CA GLU A 2 25.48 -18.95 -29.83
C GLU A 2 25.91 -18.02 -28.67
N GLU A 3 27.13 -17.48 -28.67
CA GLU A 3 27.56 -16.56 -27.59
C GLU A 3 26.81 -15.22 -27.61
N ILE A 4 26.42 -14.73 -28.78
CA ILE A 4 25.62 -13.50 -28.92
C ILE A 4 24.19 -13.77 -28.47
N GLU A 5 23.63 -14.91 -28.85
CA GLU A 5 22.28 -15.32 -28.43
C GLU A 5 22.21 -15.54 -26.90
N LYS A 6 23.24 -16.15 -26.30
CA LYS A 6 23.37 -16.25 -24.84
C LYS A 6 23.48 -14.90 -24.16
N MET A 7 24.30 -13.98 -24.68
CA MET A 7 24.42 -12.63 -24.12
C MET A 7 23.09 -11.85 -24.20
N VAL A 8 22.32 -11.99 -25.27
CA VAL A 8 21.00 -11.36 -25.39
C VAL A 8 20.01 -11.95 -24.39
N GLN A 9 19.97 -13.28 -24.24
CA GLN A 9 19.09 -13.94 -23.27
C GLN A 9 19.43 -13.59 -21.82
N GLU A 10 20.72 -13.53 -21.48
CA GLU A 10 21.17 -13.10 -20.16
C GLU A 10 20.77 -11.65 -19.89
N ALA A 11 20.96 -10.74 -20.86
CA ALA A 11 20.56 -9.34 -20.73
C ALA A 11 19.03 -9.18 -20.54
N GLU A 12 18.22 -9.93 -21.28
CA GLU A 12 16.76 -9.92 -21.12
C GLU A 12 16.33 -10.46 -19.75
N LYS A 13 16.98 -11.54 -19.28
CA LYS A 13 16.72 -12.09 -17.94
C LYS A 13 17.04 -11.10 -16.83
N TYR A 14 18.24 -10.50 -16.84
CA TYR A 14 18.62 -9.51 -15.84
C TYR A 14 17.67 -8.31 -15.85
N LYS A 15 17.26 -7.85 -17.03
CA LYS A 15 16.28 -6.77 -17.15
C LYS A 15 14.93 -7.14 -16.50
N SER A 16 14.45 -8.36 -16.70
CA SER A 16 13.19 -8.83 -16.10
C SER A 16 13.29 -8.92 -14.59
N GLU A 17 14.39 -9.49 -14.08
CA GLU A 17 14.64 -9.60 -12.63
C GLU A 17 14.72 -8.21 -11.97
N ASP A 18 15.45 -7.26 -12.59
CA ASP A 18 15.53 -5.87 -12.11
C ASP A 18 14.17 -5.18 -12.11
N GLU A 19 13.34 -5.38 -13.15
CA GLU A 19 11.98 -4.83 -13.23
C GLU A 19 11.05 -5.41 -12.16
N GLU A 20 11.11 -6.71 -11.90
CA GLU A 20 10.34 -7.38 -10.84
C GLU A 20 10.74 -6.89 -9.44
N HIS A 21 12.05 -6.84 -9.17
CA HIS A 21 12.56 -6.29 -7.92
C HIS A 21 12.14 -4.83 -7.71
N LYS A 22 12.22 -4.02 -8.76
CA LYS A 22 11.78 -2.63 -8.71
C LYS A 22 10.28 -2.53 -8.38
N LYS A 23 9.42 -3.28 -9.07
CA LYS A 23 7.97 -3.27 -8.82
C LYS A 23 7.64 -3.68 -7.39
N LYS A 24 8.31 -4.72 -6.89
CA LYS A 24 8.15 -5.20 -5.51
C LYS A 24 8.49 -4.12 -4.48
N VAL A 25 9.62 -3.43 -4.67
CA VAL A 25 10.02 -2.32 -3.79
C VAL A 25 9.04 -1.15 -3.87
N GLU A 26 8.59 -0.78 -5.07
CA GLU A 26 7.61 0.30 -5.26
C GLU A 26 6.26 -0.03 -4.61
N ALA A 27 5.74 -1.24 -4.80
CA ALA A 27 4.47 -1.69 -4.22
C ALA A 27 4.54 -1.73 -2.68
N LYS A 28 5.63 -2.26 -2.11
CA LYS A 28 5.86 -2.26 -0.66
C LYS A 28 5.88 -0.83 -0.10
N ASN A 29 6.66 0.06 -0.72
CA ASN A 29 6.78 1.45 -0.29
C ASN A 29 5.44 2.19 -0.43
N ALA A 30 4.64 1.90 -1.46
CA ALA A 30 3.32 2.49 -1.62
C ALA A 30 2.37 2.10 -0.48
N LEU A 31 2.32 0.81 -0.13
CA LEU A 31 1.51 0.33 1.00
C LEU A 31 1.96 0.93 2.32
N GLU A 32 3.27 0.91 2.59
CA GLU A 32 3.85 1.48 3.81
C GLU A 32 3.51 2.97 3.94
N ASN A 33 3.78 3.76 2.90
CA ASN A 33 3.49 5.18 2.88
C ASN A 33 1.99 5.47 3.07
N TYR A 34 1.11 4.72 2.40
CA TYR A 34 -0.32 4.92 2.55
C TYR A 34 -0.80 4.62 3.98
N ALA A 35 -0.36 3.49 4.55
CA ALA A 35 -0.70 3.11 5.91
C ALA A 35 -0.28 4.17 6.93
N TYR A 36 0.96 4.66 6.85
CA TYR A 36 1.45 5.72 7.75
C TYR A 36 0.75 7.07 7.53
N ASN A 37 0.55 7.48 6.28
CA ASN A 37 -0.15 8.72 5.97
C ASN A 37 -1.58 8.69 6.50
N MET A 38 -2.31 7.60 6.27
CA MET A 38 -3.67 7.45 6.75
C MET A 38 -3.73 7.44 8.28
N ARG A 39 -2.75 6.80 8.94
CA ARG A 39 -2.62 6.80 10.40
C ARG A 39 -2.49 8.21 10.94
N ASN A 40 -1.65 9.02 10.31
CA ASN A 40 -1.45 10.41 10.69
C ASN A 40 -2.71 11.23 10.43
N THR A 41 -3.40 11.02 9.31
CA THR A 41 -4.68 11.67 9.01
C THR A 41 -5.74 11.38 10.07
N VAL A 42 -5.90 10.12 10.48
CA VAL A 42 -6.93 9.74 11.47
C VAL A 42 -6.57 10.18 12.89
N LYS A 43 -5.27 10.33 13.19
CA LYS A 43 -4.77 10.85 14.47
C LYS A 43 -4.75 12.37 14.55
N ASP A 44 -4.79 13.09 13.43
CA ASP A 44 -4.94 14.54 13.41
C ASP A 44 -6.29 14.90 14.01
N GLU A 45 -6.31 15.66 15.11
CA GLU A 45 -7.55 16.01 15.83
C GLU A 45 -8.60 16.66 14.92
N LYS A 46 -8.19 17.53 13.98
CA LYS A 46 -9.13 18.24 13.10
C LYS A 46 -9.86 17.31 12.13
N ILE A 47 -9.25 16.17 11.84
CA ILE A 47 -9.78 15.15 10.94
C ILE A 47 -10.47 14.04 11.74
N GLY A 48 -9.80 13.52 12.77
CA GLY A 48 -10.29 12.50 13.67
C GLY A 48 -11.62 12.88 14.34
N ASP A 49 -11.81 14.14 14.73
CA ASP A 49 -13.05 14.62 15.35
C ASP A 49 -14.23 14.67 14.37
N LYS A 50 -13.97 14.66 13.06
CA LYS A 50 -15.00 14.60 12.01
C LYS A 50 -15.41 13.17 11.67
N LEU A 51 -14.67 12.18 12.16
CA LEU A 51 -14.96 10.77 11.96
C LEU A 51 -15.80 10.24 13.13
N ALA A 52 -16.78 9.39 12.82
CA ALA A 52 -17.46 8.63 13.87
C ALA A 52 -16.44 7.70 14.55
N GLU A 53 -16.55 7.52 15.87
CA GLU A 53 -15.62 6.68 16.65
C GLU A 53 -15.49 5.26 16.07
N ALA A 54 -16.61 4.69 15.60
CA ALA A 54 -16.62 3.38 14.95
C ALA A 54 -15.86 3.38 13.61
N ASP A 55 -15.99 4.43 12.81
CA ASP A 55 -15.30 4.59 11.53
C ASP A 55 -13.79 4.82 11.76
N LYS A 56 -13.45 5.63 12.77
CA LYS A 56 -12.07 5.85 13.21
C LYS A 56 -11.39 4.54 13.62
N LYS A 57 -12.02 3.78 14.52
CA LYS A 57 -11.50 2.50 14.98
C LYS A 57 -11.33 1.51 13.83
N LYS A 58 -12.27 1.45 12.89
CA LYS A 58 -12.17 0.57 11.73
C LYS A 58 -10.97 0.89 10.84
N ILE A 59 -10.66 2.17 10.64
CA ILE A 59 -9.45 2.58 9.90
C ILE A 59 -8.19 2.22 10.71
N GLU A 60 -8.15 2.54 12.00
CA GLU A 60 -6.99 2.25 12.86
C GLU A 60 -6.67 0.75 12.87
N ASP A 61 -7.69 -0.11 13.04
CA ASP A 61 -7.55 -1.56 13.02
C ASP A 61 -7.04 -2.05 11.66
N ALA A 62 -7.55 -1.52 10.54
CA ALA A 62 -7.11 -1.90 9.19
C ALA A 62 -5.65 -1.47 8.90
N ILE A 63 -5.25 -0.28 9.37
CA ILE A 63 -3.87 0.20 9.25
C ILE A 63 -2.93 -0.68 10.06
N ASP A 64 -3.26 -0.96 11.32
CA ASP A 64 -2.40 -1.76 12.19
C ASP A 64 -2.27 -3.20 11.64
N GLN A 65 -3.34 -3.77 11.06
CA GLN A 65 -3.27 -5.04 10.33
C GLN A 65 -2.38 -4.98 9.08
N ALA A 66 -2.44 -3.90 8.30
CA ALA A 66 -1.59 -3.73 7.12
C ALA A 66 -0.11 -3.58 7.49
N ILE A 67 0.20 -2.81 8.54
CA ILE A 67 1.57 -2.65 9.06
C ILE A 67 2.09 -3.99 9.59
N GLN A 68 1.30 -4.69 10.41
CA GLN A 68 1.69 -6.01 10.90
C GLN A 68 1.91 -7.01 9.75
N TRP A 69 1.09 -6.94 8.70
CA TRP A 69 1.28 -7.77 7.52
C TRP A 69 2.59 -7.40 6.79
N LEU A 70 2.88 -6.11 6.58
CA LEU A 70 4.15 -5.64 6.00
C LEU A 70 5.38 -6.14 6.76
N ASP A 71 5.34 -6.08 8.09
CA ASP A 71 6.45 -6.51 8.96
C ASP A 71 6.71 -8.01 8.84
N ASN A 72 5.66 -8.82 8.71
CA ASN A 72 5.76 -10.27 8.59
C ASN A 72 6.04 -10.74 7.15
N ASN A 73 5.74 -9.92 6.14
CA ASN A 73 5.78 -10.30 4.73
C ASN A 73 6.75 -9.41 3.93
N GLN A 74 7.93 -9.12 4.48
CA GLN A 74 8.92 -8.25 3.82
C GLN A 74 9.41 -8.76 2.46
N LEU A 75 9.24 -10.06 2.20
CA LEU A 75 9.64 -10.75 0.96
C LEU A 75 8.43 -11.15 0.09
N ALA A 76 7.23 -10.63 0.35
CA ALA A 76 6.06 -10.86 -0.49
C ALA A 76 6.26 -10.36 -1.93
N GLU A 77 5.49 -10.87 -2.87
CA GLU A 77 5.52 -10.43 -4.26
C GLU A 77 4.77 -9.11 -4.48
N ALA A 78 5.02 -8.46 -5.62
CA ALA A 78 4.47 -7.13 -5.90
C ALA A 78 2.93 -7.14 -5.90
N ASP A 79 2.32 -8.19 -6.43
CA ASP A 79 0.87 -8.42 -6.45
C ASP A 79 0.28 -8.60 -5.04
N GLU A 80 0.98 -9.29 -4.14
CA GLU A 80 0.56 -9.42 -2.74
C GLU A 80 0.55 -8.06 -2.01
N PHE A 81 1.58 -7.23 -2.23
CA PHE A 81 1.61 -5.86 -1.71
C PHE A 81 0.48 -5.00 -2.29
N GLU A 82 0.22 -5.09 -3.60
CA GLU A 82 -0.87 -4.38 -4.27
C GLU A 82 -2.25 -4.82 -3.76
N ASP A 83 -2.46 -6.11 -3.51
CA ASP A 83 -3.73 -6.63 -3.00
C ASP A 83 -3.96 -6.19 -1.56
N LYS A 84 -2.91 -6.20 -0.72
CA LYS A 84 -3.00 -5.66 0.63
C LYS A 84 -3.27 -4.15 0.64
N MET A 85 -2.72 -3.41 -0.32
CA MET A 85 -3.04 -2.01 -0.56
C MET A 85 -4.53 -1.80 -0.90
N LYS A 86 -5.07 -2.56 -1.86
CA LYS A 86 -6.49 -2.49 -2.23
C LYS A 86 -7.41 -2.80 -1.04
N GLU A 87 -7.04 -3.78 -0.21
CA GLU A 87 -7.79 -4.12 1.00
C GLU A 87 -7.85 -2.92 1.95
N LEU A 88 -6.71 -2.28 2.23
CA LEU A 88 -6.64 -1.10 3.09
C LEU A 88 -7.43 0.09 2.50
N GLU A 89 -7.24 0.37 1.21
CA GLU A 89 -7.99 1.41 0.49
C GLU A 89 -9.51 1.18 0.52
N SER A 90 -9.96 -0.07 0.42
CA SER A 90 -11.38 -0.42 0.44
C SER A 90 -12.07 -0.04 1.76
N VAL A 91 -11.30 0.02 2.85
CA VAL A 91 -11.78 0.46 4.16
C VAL A 91 -11.67 1.97 4.31
N CYS A 92 -10.51 2.54 3.96
CA CYS A 92 -10.22 3.95 4.18
C CYS A 92 -10.99 4.88 3.24
N ASN A 93 -11.02 4.59 1.94
CA ASN A 93 -11.62 5.47 0.93
C ASN A 93 -13.09 5.82 1.18
N PRO A 94 -14.01 4.87 1.48
CA PRO A 94 -15.42 5.23 1.72
C PRO A 94 -15.61 6.08 2.98
N ILE A 95 -14.81 5.86 4.01
CA ILE A 95 -14.90 6.61 5.28
C ILE A 95 -14.38 8.04 5.09
N ILE A 96 -13.23 8.20 4.41
CA ILE A 96 -12.67 9.51 4.09
C ILE A 96 -13.60 10.29 3.14
N ALA A 97 -14.21 9.62 2.15
CA ALA A 97 -15.19 10.25 1.27
C ALA A 97 -16.41 10.78 2.05
N LYS A 98 -16.95 9.99 2.99
CA LYS A 98 -18.06 10.38 3.87
C LYS A 98 -17.71 11.59 4.74
N MET A 99 -16.48 11.65 5.25
CA MET A 99 -15.98 12.80 6.01
C MET A 99 -15.98 14.09 5.18
N TYR A 100 -15.47 14.05 3.95
CA TYR A 100 -15.45 15.23 3.08
C TYR A 100 -16.86 15.68 2.67
N GLN A 101 -17.78 14.74 2.46
CA GLN A 101 -19.19 15.05 2.19
C GLN A 101 -19.88 15.74 3.39
N GLY A 102 -19.57 15.31 4.61
CA GLY A 102 -20.11 15.93 5.84
C GLY A 102 -19.51 17.29 6.19
N ALA A 103 -18.33 17.63 5.68
CA ALA A 103 -17.66 18.91 5.94
C ALA A 103 -18.06 20.04 4.96
N GLY A 104 -18.79 19.73 3.89
CA GLY A 104 -19.21 20.67 2.85
C GLY A 104 -20.65 21.18 2.96
N GLY A 105 -21.32 20.92 4.09
CA GLY A 105 -22.70 21.33 4.38
C GLY A 105 -22.81 22.18 5.64
#